data_AF-A0A1S9IH27-F1
#
_entry.id   AF-A0A1S9IH27-F1
#
_cell.length_a   1.000
_cell.length_b   1.000
_cell.length_c   1.000
_cell.angle_alpha   90.00
_cell.angle_beta   90.00
_cell.angle_gamma   90.00
#
_symmetry.space_group_name_H-M   'P 1'
#
loop_
_entity.id
_entity.type
_entity.pdbx_description
1 polymer ?
#
loop_
_entity_poly.entity_id
_entity_poly.type
_entity_poly.pdbx_seq_one_letter_code
_entity_poly.pdbx_strand_id
1 'polypeptide(L)'
;MIGIYLLSKKSFSKKRLIIMALLFAIESYCVRMLPIQFGIHLAINIIFSIVLSVNIGKISMKDAISYNMIIIIVLSISEFINIFLLINIFNINESIARLTPVIRVISVIPYLILFVFNIFLINKFIDKNEIM
;
A
#
# COMPACT_ATOMS: atom_id res chain seq x y z
N MET A 1 -1.64 5.36 2.43
CA MET A 1 -2.32 6.67 2.58
C MET A 1 -2.49 7.45 1.27
N ILE A 2 -1.45 7.71 0.48
CA ILE A 2 -1.58 8.46 -0.79
C ILE A 2 -2.51 7.77 -1.80
N GLY A 3 -2.49 6.43 -1.89
CA GLY A 3 -3.46 5.70 -2.71
C GLY A 3 -4.91 5.95 -2.30
N ILE A 4 -5.20 6.00 -0.99
CA ILE A 4 -6.57 6.23 -0.47
C ILE A 4 -7.03 7.63 -0.82
N TYR A 5 -6.11 8.60 -0.74
CA TYR A 5 -6.35 9.98 -1.15
C TYR A 5 -6.77 10.05 -2.63
N LEU A 6 -6.03 9.36 -3.52
CA LEU A 6 -6.32 9.33 -4.96
C LEU A 6 -7.68 8.67 -5.23
N LEU A 7 -7.94 7.50 -4.64
CA LEU A 7 -9.19 6.77 -4.86
C LEU A 7 -10.43 7.48 -4.28
N SER A 8 -10.27 8.17 -3.15
CA SER A 8 -11.39 8.82 -2.47
C SER A 8 -11.86 10.10 -3.19
N LYS A 9 -11.04 10.68 -4.08
CA LYS A 9 -11.28 11.95 -4.80
C LYS A 9 -11.72 13.15 -3.94
N LYS A 10 -11.73 13.01 -2.61
CA LYS A 10 -12.02 14.09 -1.66
C LYS A 10 -10.82 15.03 -1.57
N SER A 11 -11.10 16.31 -1.43
CA SER A 11 -10.11 17.33 -1.12
C SER A 11 -9.66 17.21 0.34
N PHE A 12 -8.76 16.29 0.64
CA PHE A 12 -8.08 16.30 1.94
C PHE A 12 -7.14 17.49 1.99
N SER A 13 -7.05 18.15 3.15
CA SER A 13 -5.97 19.11 3.36
C SER A 13 -4.64 18.38 3.40
N LYS A 14 -3.61 18.91 2.72
CA LYS A 14 -2.25 18.34 2.71
C LYS A 14 -1.73 18.02 4.12
N LYS A 15 -2.08 18.88 5.10
CA LYS A 15 -1.76 18.69 6.52
C LYS A 15 -2.32 17.38 7.09
N ARG A 16 -3.59 17.05 6.82
CA ARG A 16 -4.21 15.80 7.29
C ARG A 16 -3.57 14.58 6.67
N LEU A 17 -3.23 14.64 5.39
CA LEU A 17 -2.55 13.53 4.71
C LEU A 17 -1.17 13.25 5.31
N ILE A 18 -0.39 14.29 5.61
CA ILE A 18 0.92 14.15 6.26
C ILE A 18 0.76 13.52 7.66
N ILE A 19 -0.20 13.99 8.46
CA ILE A 19 -0.46 13.44 9.80
C ILE A 19 -0.85 11.96 9.72
N MET A 20 -1.76 11.59 8.80
CA MET A 20 -2.16 10.20 8.59
C MET A 20 -0.99 9.32 8.16
N ALA A 21 -0.16 9.80 7.23
CA ALA A 21 1.01 9.06 6.77
C ALA A 21 2.04 8.85 7.89
N LEU A 22 2.25 9.87 8.74
CA LEU A 22 3.18 9.80 9.86
C LEU A 22 2.69 8.85 10.95
N LEU A 23 1.42 8.93 11.33
CA LEU A 23 0.81 8.00 12.30
C LEU A 23 0.86 6.56 11.81
N PHE A 24 0.54 6.33 10.53
CA PHE A 24 0.62 5.01 9.92
C PHE A 24 2.05 4.47 9.86
N ALA A 25 3.05 5.32 9.59
CA ALA A 25 4.45 4.91 9.57
C ALA A 25 4.94 4.49 10.96
N ILE A 26 4.58 5.25 12.01
CA ILE A 26 4.92 4.94 13.40
C ILE A 26 4.27 3.61 13.81
N GLU A 27 2.97 3.46 13.56
CA GLU A 27 2.24 2.24 13.90
C GLU A 27 2.81 1.02 13.16
N SER A 28 3.00 1.11 11.85
CA SER A 28 3.56 0.00 11.06
C SER A 28 4.95 -0.40 11.54
N TYR A 29 5.78 0.55 12.01
CA TYR A 29 7.08 0.25 12.62
C TYR A 29 6.92 -0.50 13.94
N CYS A 30 6.05 -0.03 14.84
CA CYS A 30 5.76 -0.71 16.10
C CYS A 30 5.21 -2.12 15.88
N VAL A 31 4.31 -2.30 14.90
CA VAL A 31 3.74 -3.60 14.56
C VAL A 31 4.82 -4.56 14.08
N ARG A 32 5.79 -4.10 13.29
CA ARG A 32 6.92 -4.92 12.80
C ARG A 32 7.92 -5.31 13.88
N MET A 33 7.99 -4.59 15.00
CA MET A 33 8.84 -4.97 16.13
C MET A 33 8.27 -6.13 16.93
N LEU A 34 6.98 -6.42 16.79
CA LEU A 34 6.36 -7.54 17.48
C LEU A 34 6.79 -8.87 16.80
N PRO A 35 7.13 -9.93 17.56
CA PRO A 35 7.52 -11.22 17.01
C PRO A 35 6.28 -12.03 16.60
N ILE A 36 5.55 -11.54 15.60
CA ILE A 36 4.29 -12.12 15.13
C ILE A 36 4.46 -12.57 13.67
N GLN A 37 3.61 -13.50 13.22
CA GLN A 37 3.55 -13.89 11.82
C GLN A 37 3.16 -12.71 10.91
N PHE A 38 3.77 -12.65 9.72
CA PHE A 38 3.57 -11.58 8.74
C PHE A 38 2.10 -11.29 8.38
N GLY A 39 1.26 -12.33 8.30
CA GLY A 39 -0.17 -12.17 8.00
C GLY A 39 -0.92 -11.34 9.05
N ILE A 40 -0.53 -11.44 10.32
CA ILE A 40 -1.16 -10.69 11.41
C ILE A 40 -0.71 -9.22 11.37
N HIS A 41 0.57 -8.96 11.05
CA HIS A 41 1.04 -7.60 10.82
C HIS A 41 0.26 -6.91 9.71
N LEU A 42 -0.01 -7.62 8.61
CA LEU A 42 -0.84 -7.11 7.53
C LEU A 42 -2.23 -6.73 8.06
N ALA A 43 -2.92 -7.65 8.72
CA ALA A 43 -4.27 -7.44 9.25
C ALA A 43 -4.37 -6.23 10.20
N ILE A 44 -3.42 -6.08 11.13
CA ILE A 44 -3.37 -4.94 12.06
C ILE A 44 -3.23 -3.63 11.29
N ASN A 45 -2.29 -3.56 10.33
CA ASN A 45 -2.11 -2.38 9.50
C ASN A 45 -3.39 -2.02 8.70
N ILE A 46 -4.17 -3.02 8.22
CA ILE A 46 -5.45 -2.75 7.53
C ILE A 46 -6.41 -2.04 8.46
N ILE A 47 -6.63 -2.62 9.65
CA ILE A 47 -7.57 -2.10 10.64
C ILE A 47 -7.18 -0.67 11.01
N PHE A 48 -5.90 -0.44 11.32
CA PHE A 48 -5.40 0.87 11.67
C PHE A 48 -5.55 1.89 10.53
N SER A 49 -5.29 1.45 9.29
CA SER A 49 -5.46 2.30 8.10
C SER A 49 -6.92 2.72 7.88
N ILE A 50 -7.88 1.82 8.12
CA ILE A 50 -9.32 2.13 8.07
C ILE A 50 -9.68 3.16 9.16
N VAL A 51 -9.23 2.95 10.40
CA VAL A 51 -9.48 3.87 11.52
C VAL A 51 -8.96 5.28 11.22
N LEU A 52 -7.73 5.40 10.69
CA LEU A 52 -7.17 6.68 10.27
C LEU A 52 -7.98 7.34 9.14
N SER A 53 -8.41 6.54 8.18
CA SER A 53 -9.19 6.98 7.00
C SER A 53 -10.54 7.56 7.39
N VAL A 54 -11.21 6.98 8.39
CA VAL A 54 -12.50 7.46 8.89
C VAL A 54 -12.33 8.69 9.78
N ASN A 55 -11.45 8.60 10.80
CA ASN A 55 -11.34 9.64 11.82
C ASN A 55 -10.66 10.92 11.32
N ILE A 56 -9.52 10.77 10.63
CA ILE A 56 -8.72 11.91 10.16
C ILE A 56 -9.09 12.26 8.71
N GLY A 57 -9.27 11.23 7.88
CA GLY A 57 -9.65 11.39 6.50
C GLY A 57 -11.10 11.88 6.30
N LYS A 58 -12.00 11.64 7.27
CA LYS A 58 -13.45 11.92 7.12
C LYS A 58 -14.05 11.23 5.89
N ILE A 59 -13.54 10.04 5.57
CA ILE A 59 -14.13 9.13 4.57
C ILE A 59 -15.23 8.34 5.29
N SER A 60 -16.33 8.02 4.58
CA SER A 60 -17.36 7.16 5.15
C SER A 60 -16.77 5.78 5.50
N MET A 61 -17.29 5.10 6.53
CA MET A 61 -16.75 3.80 6.94
C MET A 61 -16.78 2.78 5.78
N LYS A 62 -17.87 2.77 5.01
CA LYS A 62 -18.05 1.88 3.85
C LYS A 62 -16.97 2.13 2.79
N ASP A 63 -16.74 3.38 2.44
CA ASP A 63 -15.77 3.74 1.41
C ASP A 63 -14.33 3.53 1.92
N ALA A 64 -14.07 3.84 3.19
CA ALA A 64 -12.77 3.62 3.82
C ALA A 64 -12.38 2.14 3.80
N ILE A 65 -13.30 1.21 4.12
CA ILE A 65 -13.06 -0.23 4.01
C ILE A 65 -12.76 -0.60 2.54
N SER A 66 -13.59 -0.14 1.62
CA SER A 66 -13.50 -0.50 0.20
C SER A 66 -12.17 -0.04 -0.43
N TYR A 67 -11.78 1.22 -0.22
CA TYR A 67 -10.53 1.76 -0.76
C TYR A 67 -9.30 1.13 -0.13
N ASN A 68 -9.31 0.85 1.18
CA ASN A 68 -8.19 0.17 1.84
C ASN A 68 -8.00 -1.25 1.29
N MET A 69 -9.09 -2.01 1.13
CA MET A 69 -9.03 -3.35 0.57
C MET A 69 -8.49 -3.35 -0.87
N ILE A 70 -8.98 -2.44 -1.73
CA ILE A 70 -8.48 -2.31 -3.10
C ILE A 70 -6.97 -2.05 -3.10
N ILE A 71 -6.51 -1.10 -2.28
CA ILE A 71 -5.09 -0.75 -2.22
C ILE A 71 -4.23 -1.91 -1.78
N ILE A 72 -4.68 -2.68 -0.78
CA ILE A 72 -3.92 -3.84 -0.29
C ILE A 72 -3.86 -4.94 -1.34
N ILE A 73 -4.97 -5.22 -2.04
CA ILE A 73 -4.98 -6.19 -3.13
C ILE A 73 -3.99 -5.78 -4.22
N VAL A 74 -4.00 -4.50 -4.63
CA VAL A 74 -3.08 -3.97 -5.64
C VAL A 74 -1.62 -4.04 -5.16
N LEU A 75 -1.39 -3.76 -3.87
CA LEU A 75 -0.08 -3.87 -3.25
C LEU A 75 0.43 -5.31 -3.31
N SER A 76 -0.39 -6.28 -2.91
CA SER A 76 -0.05 -7.70 -2.90
C SER A 76 0.19 -8.25 -4.30
N ILE A 77 -0.62 -7.85 -5.30
CA ILE A 77 -0.41 -8.22 -6.70
C ILE A 77 0.92 -7.64 -7.20
N SER A 78 1.20 -6.37 -6.89
CA SER A 78 2.45 -5.73 -7.32
C SER A 78 3.67 -6.41 -6.69
N GLU A 79 3.58 -6.80 -5.42
CA GLU A 79 4.65 -7.52 -4.72
C GLU A 79 4.87 -8.92 -5.30
N PHE A 80 3.78 -9.63 -5.60
CA PHE A 80 3.84 -10.94 -6.25
C PHE A 80 4.49 -10.88 -7.63
N ILE A 81 4.08 -9.92 -8.47
CA ILE A 81 4.67 -9.70 -9.79
C ILE A 81 6.15 -9.35 -9.65
N ASN A 82 6.53 -8.54 -8.66
CA ASN A 82 7.92 -8.18 -8.44
C ASN A 82 8.78 -9.39 -8.06
N ILE A 83 8.30 -10.24 -7.14
CA ILE A 83 8.99 -11.49 -6.79
C ILE A 83 9.12 -12.40 -8.02
N PHE A 84 8.06 -12.53 -8.80
CA PHE A 84 8.06 -13.31 -10.03
C PHE A 84 9.09 -12.79 -11.06
N LEU A 85 9.16 -11.48 -11.27
CA LEU A 85 10.16 -10.85 -12.14
C LEU A 85 11.58 -11.06 -11.61
N LEU A 86 11.78 -10.96 -10.30
CA LEU A 86 13.10 -11.12 -9.68
C LEU A 86 13.65 -12.54 -9.86
N ILE A 87 12.79 -13.54 -9.67
CA ILE A 87 13.16 -14.95 -9.80
C ILE A 87 13.36 -15.31 -11.28
N ASN A 88 12.42 -14.95 -12.16
CA ASN A 88 12.39 -15.48 -13.51
C ASN A 88 13.26 -14.68 -14.51
N ILE A 89 13.47 -13.38 -14.29
CA ILE A 89 14.26 -12.52 -15.20
C ILE A 89 15.66 -12.30 -14.64
N PHE A 90 15.77 -11.98 -13.34
CA PHE A 90 17.05 -11.67 -12.71
C PHE A 90 17.76 -12.91 -12.15
N ASN A 91 17.10 -14.07 -12.16
CA ASN A 91 17.63 -15.35 -11.67
C ASN A 91 18.13 -15.29 -10.22
N ILE A 92 17.59 -14.35 -9.42
CA ILE A 92 17.94 -14.17 -8.02
C ILE A 92 17.13 -15.20 -7.22
N ASN A 93 17.65 -16.44 -7.19
CA ASN A 93 17.09 -17.54 -6.41
C ASN A 93 17.53 -17.54 -4.94
N GLU A 94 18.48 -16.67 -4.57
CA GLU A 94 18.86 -16.52 -3.17
C GLU A 94 17.72 -15.89 -2.38
N SER A 95 17.42 -16.47 -1.22
CA SER A 95 16.49 -15.88 -0.26
C SER A 95 16.79 -14.40 -0.09
N ILE A 96 15.80 -13.52 -0.34
CA ILE A 96 15.94 -12.05 -0.26
C ILE A 96 16.57 -11.58 1.07
N ALA A 97 16.47 -12.44 2.10
CA ALA A 97 17.13 -12.32 3.40
C ALA A 97 18.68 -12.28 3.35
N ARG A 98 19.32 -12.92 2.38
CA ARG A 98 20.79 -13.04 2.22
C ARG A 98 21.40 -12.00 1.28
N LEU A 99 20.58 -11.27 0.52
CA LEU A 99 21.06 -10.19 -0.35
C LEU A 99 21.69 -9.06 0.45
N THR A 100 22.73 -8.45 -0.11
CA THR A 100 23.32 -7.24 0.47
C THR A 100 22.28 -6.12 0.56
N PRO A 101 22.38 -5.19 1.55
CA PRO A 101 21.39 -4.16 1.78
C PRO A 101 21.05 -3.33 0.52
N VAL A 102 22.07 -3.08 -0.32
CA VAL A 102 21.95 -2.32 -1.57
C VAL A 102 21.06 -3.04 -2.59
N ILE A 103 21.30 -4.34 -2.79
CA ILE A 103 20.53 -5.13 -3.76
C ILE A 103 19.07 -5.23 -3.31
N ARG A 104 18.82 -5.38 -2.00
CA ARG A 104 17.46 -5.42 -1.44
C ARG A 104 16.68 -4.13 -1.73
N VAL A 105 17.31 -2.96 -1.63
CA VAL A 105 16.65 -1.67 -1.95
C VAL A 105 16.34 -1.58 -3.44
N ILE A 106 17.26 -1.97 -4.30
CA ILE A 106 17.06 -1.95 -5.76
C ILE A 106 15.90 -2.88 -6.15
N SER A 107 15.77 -4.05 -5.52
CA SER A 107 14.67 -4.99 -5.74
C SER A 107 13.28 -4.45 -5.36
N VAL A 108 13.18 -3.38 -4.55
CA VAL A 108 11.91 -2.76 -4.16
C VAL A 108 11.45 -1.70 -5.18
N ILE A 109 12.35 -1.18 -6.01
CA ILE A 109 12.04 -0.13 -6.99
C ILE A 109 11.02 -0.59 -8.05
N PRO A 110 11.14 -1.77 -8.69
CA PRO A 110 10.19 -2.19 -9.73
C PRO A 110 8.78 -2.39 -9.15
N TYR A 111 8.70 -2.91 -7.93
CA TYR A 111 7.46 -3.02 -7.17
C TYR A 111 6.76 -1.66 -6.98
N LEU A 112 7.48 -0.62 -6.56
CA LEU A 112 6.90 0.71 -6.34
C LEU A 112 6.35 1.30 -7.65
N ILE A 113 7.06 1.10 -8.76
CA ILE A 113 6.63 1.54 -10.09
C ILE A 113 5.32 0.84 -10.50
N LEU A 114 5.26 -0.49 -10.35
CA LEU A 114 4.05 -1.27 -10.63
C LEU A 114 2.87 -0.83 -9.76
N PHE A 115 3.11 -0.58 -8.48
CA PHE A 115 2.07 -0.14 -7.56
C PHE A 115 1.47 1.21 -7.95
N VAL A 116 2.32 2.20 -8.25
CA VAL A 116 1.86 3.53 -8.71
C VAL A 116 1.10 3.43 -10.03
N PHE A 117 1.61 2.62 -10.96
CA PHE A 117 0.97 2.39 -12.26
C PHE A 117 -0.43 1.78 -12.12
N ASN A 118 -0.58 0.75 -11.27
CA ASN A 118 -1.88 0.13 -11.02
C ASN A 118 -2.88 1.08 -10.35
N ILE A 119 -2.45 1.89 -9.39
CA ILE A 119 -3.31 2.91 -8.77
C ILE A 119 -3.79 3.92 -9.81
N PHE A 120 -2.90 4.39 -10.69
CA PHE A 120 -3.26 5.33 -11.74
C PHE A 120 -4.30 4.75 -12.71
N LEU A 121 -4.13 3.49 -13.13
CA LEU A 121 -5.12 2.78 -13.94
C LEU A 121 -6.47 2.70 -13.25
N ILE A 122 -6.51 2.25 -11.99
CA ILE A 122 -7.75 2.10 -11.23
C ILE A 122 -8.48 3.43 -11.09
N ASN A 123 -7.75 4.51 -10.77
CA ASN A 123 -8.33 5.84 -10.65
C ASN A 123 -9.02 6.27 -11.95
N LYS A 124 -8.37 6.02 -13.11
CA LYS A 124 -8.94 6.31 -14.43
C LYS A 124 -10.18 5.48 -14.76
N PHE A 125 -10.24 4.21 -14.32
CA PHE A 125 -11.43 3.37 -14.51
C PHE A 125 -12.59 3.79 -13.60
N ILE A 126 -12.32 4.20 -12.36
CA ILE A 126 -13.34 4.72 -11.45
C ILE A 126 -13.93 6.04 -11.98
N ASP A 127 -13.11 6.95 -12.53
CA ASP A 127 -13.59 8.16 -13.22
C ASP A 127 -14.53 7.85 -14.39
N LYS A 128 -14.30 6.75 -15.11
CA LYS A 128 -15.12 6.38 -16.28
C LYS A 128 -16.52 5.89 -15.90
N ASN A 129 -16.70 5.38 -14.68
CA ASN A 129 -17.98 4.87 -14.19
C ASN A 129 -18.87 5.93 -13.51
N GLU A 130 -18.34 7.11 -13.18
CA GLU A 130 -19.14 8.24 -12.64
C GLU A 130 -19.74 9.14 -13.74
N ILE A 131 -19.37 8.93 -15.02
CA ILE A 131 -19.79 9.75 -16.17
C ILE A 131 -20.81 9.03 -17.07
N MET A 132 -21.20 7.79 -16.73
CA MET A 132 -22.23 7.02 -17.44
C MET A 132 -23.48 6.89 -16.58
#